data_AF-A0A150M389-F1
#
_entry.id   AF-A0A150M389-F1
#
_cell.length_a   1.000
_cell.length_b   1.000
_cell.length_c   1.000
_cell.angle_alpha   90.00
_cell.angle_beta   90.00
_cell.angle_gamma   90.00
#
_symmetry.space_group_name_H-M   'P 1'
#
loop_
_entity.id
_entity.type
_entity.pdbx_description
1 polymer ?
#
loop_
_entity_poly.entity_id
_entity_poly.type
_entity_poly.pdbx_seq_one_letter_code
_entity_poly.pdbx_strand_id
1 'polypeptide(L)'
;MSDRFDFFPFVDTDENEVKLSHDRYEVYVNGDFVGYKMLFGSNEDVVDVEQFLRNQGFSQIEAKVDGDHYEIHADRDEEEKVKKVLEMYLQQR
;
A
#
# COMPACT_ATOMS: atom_id res chain seq x y z
N MET A 1 -14.29 -8.17 49.07
CA MET A 1 -13.15 -7.27 48.83
C MET A 1 -12.28 -8.00 47.83
N SER A 2 -12.54 -7.88 46.52
CA SER A 2 -12.04 -6.80 45.64
C SER A 2 -10.52 -6.73 45.78
N ASP A 3 -9.65 -7.00 44.81
CA ASP A 3 -9.64 -6.92 43.34
C ASP A 3 -8.20 -7.40 42.99
N ARG A 4 -7.78 -8.01 41.88
CA ARG A 4 -7.86 -7.60 40.49
C ARG A 4 -7.21 -8.72 39.66
N PHE A 5 -7.79 -9.02 38.51
CA PHE A 5 -7.15 -9.77 37.45
C PHE A 5 -6.22 -8.84 36.69
N ASP A 6 -4.91 -9.07 36.75
CA ASP A 6 -3.95 -8.47 35.82
C ASP A 6 -4.04 -9.20 34.48
N PHE A 7 -5.01 -8.77 33.67
CA PHE A 7 -5.01 -8.98 32.23
C PHE A 7 -3.78 -8.27 31.67
N PHE A 8 -2.77 -9.02 31.25
CA PHE A 8 -1.72 -8.53 30.37
C PHE A 8 -2.30 -8.47 28.94
N PRO A 9 -2.58 -7.29 28.36
CA PRO A 9 -2.84 -7.22 26.94
C PRO A 9 -1.53 -7.52 26.22
N PHE A 10 -1.53 -8.59 25.45
CA PHE A 10 -0.51 -8.86 24.46
C PHE A 10 -0.40 -7.64 23.54
N VAL A 11 0.78 -7.00 23.58
CA VAL A 11 1.27 -6.14 22.50
C VAL A 11 1.57 -7.07 21.34
N ASP A 12 0.73 -7.04 20.31
CA ASP A 12 1.07 -7.51 18.98
C ASP A 12 1.47 -6.27 18.17
N THR A 13 2.78 -6.14 18.05
CA THR A 13 3.51 -5.26 17.14
C THR A 13 3.02 -5.51 15.71
N ASP A 14 2.27 -4.55 15.15
CA ASP A 14 2.50 -4.12 13.77
C ASP A 14 2.41 -2.59 13.71
N GLU A 15 3.44 -2.00 14.30
CA GLU A 15 3.77 -0.59 14.36
C GLU A 15 4.26 -0.02 13.01
N ASN A 16 3.73 -0.53 11.89
CA ASN A 16 3.84 0.10 10.57
C ASN A 16 2.69 1.06 10.25
N GLU A 17 1.86 1.44 11.22
CA GLU A 17 0.99 2.63 11.13
C GLU A 17 1.81 3.93 11.28
N VAL A 18 2.88 4.06 10.48
CA VAL A 18 3.69 5.28 10.34
C VAL A 18 2.85 6.32 9.58
N LYS A 19 1.88 6.86 10.29
CA LYS A 19 1.44 8.25 10.31
C LYS A 19 2.32 9.18 9.47
N LEU A 20 2.00 9.41 8.20
CA LEU A 20 2.68 10.44 7.40
C LEU A 20 1.71 11.24 6.56
N SER A 21 1.74 12.55 6.81
CA SER A 21 1.12 13.65 6.10
C SER A 21 1.71 13.82 4.70
N HIS A 22 1.66 12.76 3.89
CA HIS A 22 2.05 12.80 2.50
C HIS A 22 0.77 12.84 1.67
N ASP A 23 0.44 14.03 1.15
CA ASP A 23 -0.68 14.25 0.23
C ASP A 23 -0.54 13.41 -1.06
N ARG A 24 0.67 12.89 -1.33
CA ARG A 24 1.00 12.07 -2.50
C ARG A 24 2.05 11.02 -2.20
N TYR A 25 1.97 9.90 -2.91
CA TYR A 25 2.99 8.86 -3.00
C TYR A 25 3.44 8.68 -4.45
N GLU A 26 4.73 8.45 -4.65
CA GLU A 26 5.34 8.10 -5.94
C GLU A 26 5.24 6.59 -6.13
N VAL A 27 4.53 6.13 -7.16
CA VAL A 27 4.28 4.70 -7.40
C VAL A 27 5.24 4.17 -8.45
N TYR A 28 5.96 3.12 -8.09
CA TYR A 28 6.92 2.41 -8.93
C TYR A 28 6.51 0.96 -9.11
N VAL A 29 6.79 0.40 -10.30
CA VAL A 29 6.64 -1.03 -10.59
C VAL A 29 7.98 -1.57 -11.09
N ASN A 30 8.57 -2.52 -10.36
CA ASN A 30 9.89 -3.08 -10.65
C ASN A 30 10.97 -1.98 -10.83
N GLY A 31 10.85 -0.87 -10.10
CA GLY A 31 11.74 0.29 -10.18
C GLY A 31 11.39 1.31 -11.28
N ASP A 32 10.39 1.05 -12.13
CA ASP A 32 9.91 2.02 -13.12
C ASP A 32 8.80 2.90 -12.53
N PHE A 33 8.96 4.21 -12.66
CA PHE A 33 7.94 5.17 -12.23
C PHE A 33 6.67 5.08 -13.09
N VAL A 34 5.51 4.89 -12.45
CA VAL A 34 4.21 4.80 -13.12
C VAL A 34 3.39 6.07 -12.93
N GLY A 35 3.42 6.68 -11.75
CA GLY A 35 2.65 7.88 -11.47
C GLY A 35 2.55 8.24 -10.00
N TYR A 36 1.71 9.22 -9.69
CA TYR A 36 1.49 9.68 -8.32
C TYR A 36 0.14 9.22 -7.81
N LYS A 37 0.11 8.61 -6.62
CA LYS A 37 -1.12 8.35 -5.87
C LYS A 37 -1.37 9.50 -4.92
N MET A 38 -2.35 10.34 -5.25
CA MET A 38 -2.84 11.39 -4.34
C MET A 38 -3.75 10.77 -3.27
N LEU A 39 -3.56 11.16 -2.01
CA LEU A 39 -4.44 10.80 -0.91
C LEU A 39 -5.26 12.05 -0.54
N PHE A 40 -6.51 12.12 -1.02
CA PHE A 40 -7.37 13.28 -0.82
C PHE A 40 -8.16 13.20 0.50
N GLY A 41 -8.34 11.99 1.04
CA GLY A 41 -9.04 11.76 2.30
C GLY A 41 -8.24 10.93 3.30
N SER A 42 -8.50 11.13 4.59
CA SER A 42 -7.91 10.36 5.71
C SER A 42 -8.30 8.88 5.74
N ASN A 43 -9.02 8.39 4.73
CA ASN A 43 -9.49 7.01 4.57
C ASN A 43 -8.96 6.39 3.27
N GLU A 44 -8.14 7.12 2.50
CA GLU A 44 -7.42 6.54 1.37
C GLU A 44 -6.03 6.17 1.85
N ASP A 45 -5.63 4.94 1.58
CA ASP A 45 -4.29 4.46 1.87
C ASP A 45 -3.60 4.01 0.59
N VAL A 46 -2.28 4.17 0.54
CA VAL A 46 -1.49 3.67 -0.59
C VAL A 46 -1.59 2.15 -0.70
N VAL A 47 -1.89 1.46 0.40
CA VAL A 47 -2.14 0.01 0.47
C VAL A 47 -3.39 -0.42 -0.33
N ASP A 48 -4.34 0.48 -0.59
CA ASP A 48 -5.50 0.20 -1.46
C ASP A 48 -5.08 -0.19 -2.88
N VAL A 49 -3.93 0.31 -3.33
CA VAL A 49 -3.37 0.00 -4.64
C VAL A 49 -3.01 -1.49 -4.75
N GLU A 50 -2.41 -2.06 -3.70
CA GLU A 50 -2.11 -3.49 -3.64
C GLU A 50 -3.41 -4.31 -3.69
N GLN A 51 -4.40 -3.96 -2.87
CA GLN A 51 -5.68 -4.67 -2.86
C GLN A 51 -6.38 -4.61 -4.21
N PHE A 52 -6.33 -3.46 -4.89
CA PHE A 52 -6.87 -3.31 -6.23
C PHE A 52 -6.20 -4.26 -7.24
N LEU A 53 -4.87 -4.36 -7.20
CA LEU A 53 -4.14 -5.28 -8.08
C LEU A 53 -4.45 -6.76 -7.76
N ARG A 54 -4.54 -7.12 -6.48
CA ARG A 54 -4.96 -8.47 -6.07
C ARG A 54 -6.37 -8.79 -6.57
N ASN A 55 -7.30 -7.83 -6.52
CA ASN A 55 -8.65 -7.98 -7.06
C ASN A 55 -8.70 -8.11 -8.59
N GLN A 56 -7.70 -7.60 -9.31
CA GLN A 56 -7.54 -7.79 -10.76
C GLN A 56 -6.97 -9.18 -11.13
N GLY A 57 -6.52 -9.95 -10.13
CA GLY A 57 -5.95 -11.29 -10.32
C GLY A 57 -4.43 -11.37 -10.10
N PHE A 58 -3.75 -10.24 -9.85
CA PHE A 58 -2.32 -10.21 -9.59
C PHE A 58 -2.04 -10.64 -8.14
N SER A 59 -1.80 -11.93 -7.95
CA SER A 59 -1.60 -12.51 -6.61
C SER A 59 -0.13 -12.56 -6.21
N GLN A 60 0.78 -12.61 -7.19
CA GLN A 60 2.23 -12.68 -7.01
C GLN A 60 2.86 -11.29 -7.11
N ILE A 61 2.36 -10.37 -6.30
CA ILE A 61 2.94 -9.03 -6.15
C ILE A 61 3.39 -8.83 -4.71
N GLU A 62 4.49 -8.11 -4.57
CA GLU A 62 5.00 -7.62 -3.29
C GLU A 62 4.98 -6.09 -3.34
N ALA A 63 4.36 -5.45 -2.36
CA ALA A 63 4.33 -4.00 -2.29
C ALA A 63 5.05 -3.54 -1.02
N LYS A 64 5.82 -2.45 -1.14
CA LYS A 64 6.55 -1.85 -0.03
C LYS A 64 6.39 -0.35 -0.06
N VAL A 65 6.12 0.23 1.10
CA VAL A 65 6.13 1.67 1.32
C VAL A 65 7.48 2.07 1.92
N ASP A 66 8.15 3.06 1.32
CA ASP A 66 9.37 3.67 1.82
C ASP A 66 9.20 5.20 1.80
N GLY A 67 8.72 5.77 2.91
CA GLY A 67 8.47 7.21 3.02
C GLY A 67 7.34 7.68 2.09
N ASP A 68 7.68 8.46 1.06
CA ASP A 68 6.78 8.90 -0.02
C ASP A 68 6.87 8.03 -1.28
N HIS A 69 7.74 7.03 -1.30
CA HIS A 69 7.82 6.06 -2.39
C HIS A 69 7.00 4.80 -2.09
N TYR A 70 6.27 4.33 -3.09
CA TYR A 70 5.54 3.07 -3.07
C TYR A 70 6.04 2.18 -4.19
N GLU A 71 6.75 1.12 -3.82
CA GLU A 71 7.37 0.19 -4.75
C GLU A 71 6.56 -1.11 -4.82
N ILE A 72 6.17 -1.48 -6.03
CA ILE A 72 5.46 -2.72 -6.32
C ILE A 72 6.39 -3.60 -7.15
N HIS A 73 6.67 -4.79 -6.64
CA HIS A 73 7.34 -5.84 -7.37
C HIS A 73 6.32 -6.80 -7.93
N ALA A 74 6.38 -7.01 -9.24
CA ALA A 74 5.53 -7.93 -9.98
C ALA A 74 6.40 -8.83 -10.85
N ASP A 75 5.88 -10.02 -11.17
CA ASP A 75 6.51 -10.91 -12.13
C ASP A 75 6.73 -10.22 -13.48
N ARG A 76 7.84 -10.55 -14.14
CA ARG A 76 8.26 -9.87 -15.38
C ARG A 76 7.23 -10.00 -16.51
N ASP A 77 6.50 -11.12 -16.55
CA ASP A 77 5.42 -11.38 -17.50
C ASP A 77 4.15 -10.55 -17.22
N GLU A 78 3.99 -10.06 -16.00
CA GLU A 78 2.83 -9.27 -15.56
C GLU A 78 3.14 -7.79 -15.38
N GLU A 79 4.42 -7.41 -15.32
CA GLU A 79 4.92 -6.05 -15.12
C GLU A 79 4.22 -5.03 -16.04
N GLU A 80 4.20 -5.26 -17.36
CA GLU A 80 3.56 -4.33 -18.30
C GLU A 80 2.05 -4.19 -18.05
N LYS A 81 1.37 -5.28 -17.67
CA LYS A 81 -0.06 -5.27 -17.37
C LYS A 81 -0.32 -4.51 -16.08
N VAL A 82 0.47 -4.76 -15.04
CA VAL A 82 0.40 -4.08 -13.74
C VAL A 82 0.63 -2.58 -13.93
N LYS A 83 1.69 -2.18 -14.65
CA LYS A 83 1.96 -0.77 -15.00
C LYS A 83 0.77 -0.12 -15.68
N LYS A 84 0.19 -0.76 -16.70
CA LYS A 84 -0.95 -0.22 -17.46
C LYS A 84 -2.22 -0.09 -16.60
N VAL A 85 -2.50 -1.09 -15.77
CA VAL A 85 -3.65 -1.09 -14.86
C VAL A 85 -3.49 -0.01 -13.78
N LEU A 86 -2.29 0.15 -13.23
CA LEU A 86 -1.96 1.20 -12.28
C LEU A 86 -2.06 2.59 -12.91
N GLU A 87 -1.51 2.79 -14.10
CA GLU A 87 -1.60 4.07 -14.80
C GLU A 87 -3.07 4.50 -14.96
N MET A 88 -3.94 3.57 -15.40
CA MET A 88 -5.38 3.84 -15.50
C MET A 88 -6.04 4.11 -14.14
N TYR A 89 -5.62 3.43 -13.08
CA TYR A 89 -6.15 3.65 -11.73
C TYR A 89 -5.74 5.02 -11.18
N LEU A 90 -4.48 5.42 -11.39
CA LEU A 90 -3.92 6.70 -10.95
C LEU A 90 -4.46 7.88 -11.76
N GLN A 91 -4.82 7.67 -13.03
CA GLN A 91 -5.45 8.71 -13.86
C GLN A 91 -6.94 8.95 -13.55
N GLN A 92 -7.62 8.00 -12.90
CA GLN A 92 -9.06 8.07 -12.65
C GLN A 92 -9.45 8.79 -11.35
N ARG A 93 -8.48 9.10 -10.47
CA ARG A 93 -8.69 9.85 -9.22
C ARG A 93 -7.98 11.20 -9.30
#